data_AF-A0AA96ZQR8-F1
#
_entry.id   AF-A0AA96ZQR8-F1
#
_cell.length_a   1.000
_cell.length_b   1.000
_cell.length_c   1.000
_cell.angle_alpha   90.00
_cell.angle_beta   90.00
_cell.angle_gamma   90.00
#
_symmetry.space_group_name_H-M   'P 1'
#
loop_
_entity.id
_entity.type
_entity.pdbx_description
1 polymer ?
#
loop_
_entity_poly.entity_id
_entity_poly.type
_entity_poly.pdbx_seq_one_letter_code
_entity_poly.pdbx_strand_id
1 'polypeptide(L)'
;KNHPFHLVDQSPWPLLSSLSTFSFMMGLIKWFHLHQSNLLLMSILTTSLIMLQWWRDIVRESTFQGLHTLKVTTGLRWGMILFITSEVFFFLAFFWAFFHSSLTPSIELGMNWPPKG
;
A
#
# COMPACT_ATOMS: atom_id res chain seq x y z
N LYS A 1 -7.01 19.70 -26.74
CA LYS A 1 -5.87 18.81 -26.43
C LYS A 1 -5.71 17.86 -27.61
N ASN A 2 -4.56 17.87 -28.31
CA ASN A 2 -4.34 17.00 -29.48
C ASN A 2 -3.84 15.59 -29.08
N HIS A 3 -4.06 15.19 -27.83
CA HIS A 3 -3.69 13.89 -27.30
C HIS A 3 -4.82 13.35 -26.39
N PRO A 4 -4.93 12.02 -26.27
CA PRO A 4 -5.99 11.36 -25.50
C PRO A 4 -5.66 11.19 -24.00
N PHE A 5 -4.47 11.62 -23.55
CA PHE A 5 -4.03 11.48 -22.16
C PHE A 5 -4.59 12.56 -21.23
N HIS A 6 -4.79 12.20 -19.96
CA HIS A 6 -5.16 13.10 -18.88
C HIS A 6 -3.91 13.83 -18.37
N LEU A 7 -3.94 15.16 -18.42
CA LEU A 7 -2.96 16.03 -17.75
C LEU A 7 -3.59 16.46 -16.43
N VAL A 8 -3.11 15.90 -15.34
CA VAL A 8 -3.64 16.12 -13.98
C VAL A 8 -3.23 17.50 -13.49
N ASP A 9 -4.16 18.20 -12.83
CA ASP A 9 -3.87 19.47 -12.18
C ASP A 9 -2.96 19.27 -10.96
N GLN A 10 -2.35 20.36 -10.49
CA GLN A 10 -1.49 20.30 -9.30
C GLN A 10 -2.32 19.89 -8.08
N SER A 11 -1.97 18.76 -7.46
CA SER A 11 -2.63 18.24 -6.26
C SER A 11 -1.69 18.23 -5.05
N PRO A 12 -2.19 18.55 -3.85
CA PRO A 12 -1.38 18.51 -2.63
C PRO A 12 -1.22 17.08 -2.08
N TRP A 13 -2.03 16.13 -2.57
CA TRP A 13 -2.13 14.77 -2.02
C TRP A 13 -0.82 13.99 -2.00
N PRO A 14 0.03 14.03 -3.05
CA PRO A 14 1.31 13.32 -3.01
C PRO A 14 2.23 13.79 -1.86
N LEU A 15 2.33 15.11 -1.63
CA LEU A 15 3.15 15.67 -0.56
C LEU A 15 2.57 15.37 0.83
N LEU A 16 1.25 15.51 0.99
CA LEU A 16 0.59 15.16 2.25
C LEU A 16 0.73 13.67 2.55
N SER A 17 0.61 12.81 1.53
CA SER A 17 0.76 11.37 1.68
C SER A 17 2.17 11.00 2.16
N SER A 18 3.23 11.58 1.60
CA SER A 18 4.61 11.27 1.99
C SER A 18 4.93 11.70 3.43
N LEU A 19 4.43 12.86 3.86
CA LEU A 19 4.54 13.31 5.25
C LEU A 19 3.74 12.41 6.20
N SER A 20 2.54 11.98 5.78
CA SER A 20 1.71 11.09 6.59
C SER A 20 2.36 9.71 6.76
N THR A 21 2.94 9.12 5.70
CA THR A 21 3.67 7.84 5.78
C THR A 21 4.94 7.96 6.61
N PHE A 22 5.66 9.08 6.53
CA PHE A 22 6.80 9.34 7.42
C PHE A 22 6.37 9.37 8.89
N SER A 23 5.29 10.10 9.20
CA SER A 23 4.76 10.18 10.57
C SER A 23 4.25 8.83 11.08
N PHE A 24 3.71 7.98 10.20
CA PHE A 24 3.30 6.61 10.51
C PHE A 24 4.50 5.75 10.92
N MET A 25 5.59 5.77 10.14
CA MET A 25 6.81 5.02 10.47
C MET A 25 7.44 5.50 11.79
N MET A 26 7.51 6.82 12.00
CA MET A 26 7.96 7.39 13.28
C MET A 26 7.02 7.02 14.44
N GLY A 27 5.71 6.92 14.17
CA GLY A 27 4.70 6.46 15.10
C GLY A 27 4.90 5.02 15.54
N LEU A 28 5.24 4.11 14.62
CA LEU A 28 5.57 2.72 14.91
C LEU A 28 6.81 2.61 15.81
N ILE A 29 7.89 3.34 15.47
CA ILE A 29 9.11 3.37 16.28
C ILE A 29 8.81 3.89 17.69
N LYS A 30 8.06 4.99 17.80
CA LYS A 30 7.65 5.56 19.09
C LYS A 30 6.80 4.58 19.90
N TRP A 31 5.91 3.85 19.25
CA TRP A 31 5.07 2.87 19.93
C TRP A 31 5.89 1.70 20.48
N PHE A 32 6.82 1.14 19.70
CA PHE A 32 7.64 0.01 20.14
C PHE A 32 8.65 0.35 21.23
N HIS A 33 9.26 1.54 21.18
CA HIS A 33 10.30 1.92 22.15
C HIS A 33 9.81 2.74 23.35
N LEU A 34 8.78 3.56 23.17
CA LEU A 34 8.28 4.48 24.20
C LEU A 34 6.87 4.12 24.68
N HIS A 35 6.28 3.03 24.18
CA HIS A 35 4.94 2.54 24.53
C HIS A 35 3.80 3.56 24.38
N GLN A 36 4.01 4.59 23.56
CA GLN A 36 3.03 5.65 23.31
C GLN A 36 2.53 5.59 21.87
N SER A 37 1.26 5.26 21.68
CA SER A 37 0.63 5.11 20.36
C SER A 37 0.04 6.39 19.77
N ASN A 38 0.08 7.52 20.49
CA ASN A 38 -0.60 8.76 20.07
C ASN A 38 -0.21 9.23 18.66
N LEU A 39 1.08 9.18 18.32
CA LEU A 39 1.57 9.59 16.99
C LEU A 39 1.13 8.60 15.90
N LEU A 40 1.10 7.30 16.21
CA LEU A 40 0.61 6.26 15.30
C LEU A 40 -0.89 6.43 15.02
N LEU A 41 -1.70 6.66 16.05
CA LEU A 41 -3.14 6.88 15.89
C LEU A 41 -3.43 8.14 15.06
N MET A 42 -2.73 9.24 15.33
CA MET A 42 -2.87 10.47 14.53
C MET A 42 -2.47 10.27 13.07
N SER A 43 -1.39 9.53 12.79
CA SER A 43 -0.95 9.26 11.43
C SER A 43 -1.88 8.30 10.67
N ILE A 44 -2.47 7.30 11.33
CA ILE A 44 -3.52 6.46 10.73
C ILE A 44 -4.75 7.30 10.36
N LEU A 45 -5.17 8.24 11.22
CA LEU A 45 -6.27 9.14 10.90
C LEU A 45 -5.93 10.04 9.70
N THR A 46 -4.76 10.68 9.67
CA THR A 46 -4.40 11.58 8.56
C THR A 46 -4.22 10.83 7.24
N THR A 47 -3.58 9.65 7.24
CA THR A 47 -3.46 8.81 6.04
C THR A 47 -4.83 8.44 5.49
N SER A 48 -5.78 8.02 6.34
CA SER A 48 -7.15 7.68 5.90
C SER A 48 -7.88 8.88 5.27
N LEU A 49 -7.74 10.07 5.85
CA LEU A 49 -8.35 11.30 5.32
C LEU A 49 -7.74 11.70 3.96
N ILE A 50 -6.43 11.51 3.78
CA ILE A 50 -5.75 11.79 2.51
C ILE A 50 -6.26 10.84 1.42
N MET A 51 -6.34 9.54 1.72
CA MET A 51 -6.83 8.53 0.77
C MET A 51 -8.27 8.83 0.32
N LEU A 52 -9.16 9.14 1.27
CA LEU A 52 -10.55 9.49 0.97
C LEU A 52 -10.67 10.73 0.08
N GLN A 53 -9.89 11.78 0.37
CA GLN A 53 -9.94 13.02 -0.41
C GLN A 53 -9.30 12.86 -1.79
N TRP A 54 -8.20 12.11 -1.89
CA TRP A 54 -7.56 11.82 -3.17
C TRP A 54 -8.46 11.00 -4.06
N TRP A 55 -9.06 9.92 -3.55
CA TRP A 55 -10.01 9.12 -4.35
C TRP A 55 -11.27 9.89 -4.71
N ARG A 56 -11.78 10.77 -3.85
CA ARG A 56 -12.86 11.68 -4.20
C ARG A 56 -12.51 12.54 -5.41
N ASP A 57 -11.29 13.06 -5.47
CA ASP A 57 -10.85 13.90 -6.57
C ASP A 57 -10.69 13.09 -7.87
N ILE A 58 -10.18 11.85 -7.81
CA ILE A 58 -10.16 10.93 -8.96
C ILE A 58 -11.59 10.63 -9.46
N VAL A 59 -12.55 10.42 -8.55
CA VAL A 59 -13.96 10.25 -8.93
C VAL A 59 -14.44 11.50 -9.66
N ARG A 60 -14.13 12.71 -9.18
CA ARG A 60 -14.54 13.96 -9.84
C ARG A 60 -13.93 14.14 -11.23
N GLU A 61 -12.63 13.87 -11.36
CA GLU A 61 -11.90 13.90 -12.63
C GLU A 61 -12.52 12.94 -13.66
N SER A 62 -12.95 11.77 -13.19
CA SER A 62 -13.54 10.74 -14.03
C SER A 62 -15.02 11.01 -14.40
N THR A 63 -15.91 11.16 -13.42
CA THR A 63 -17.37 11.18 -13.65
C THR A 63 -17.91 12.56 -14.01
N PHE A 64 -17.41 13.62 -13.36
CA PHE A 64 -17.95 14.96 -13.52
C PHE A 64 -17.20 15.78 -14.57
N GLN A 65 -15.89 15.56 -14.72
CA GLN A 65 -15.06 16.25 -15.72
C GLN A 65 -14.83 15.44 -17.00
N GLY A 66 -15.11 14.13 -16.98
CA GLY A 66 -15.02 13.27 -18.17
C GLY A 66 -13.59 13.06 -18.70
N LEU A 67 -12.57 13.19 -17.85
CA LEU A 67 -11.16 13.17 -18.27
C LEU A 67 -10.61 11.76 -18.54
N HIS A 68 -11.38 10.72 -18.22
CA HIS A 68 -11.00 9.32 -18.39
C HIS A 68 -11.38 8.78 -19.79
N THR A 69 -10.59 9.12 -20.80
CA THR A 69 -10.74 8.53 -22.15
C THR A 69 -10.43 7.02 -22.16
N LEU A 70 -10.80 6.32 -23.23
CA LEU A 70 -10.50 4.89 -23.38
C LEU A 70 -9.02 4.55 -23.12
N LYS A 71 -8.10 5.35 -23.67
CA LYS A 71 -6.64 5.16 -23.46
C LYS A 71 -6.23 5.34 -21.99
N VAL A 72 -6.81 6.30 -21.29
CA VAL A 72 -6.58 6.51 -19.85
C VAL A 72 -7.10 5.31 -19.05
N THR A 73 -8.33 4.87 -19.33
CA THR A 73 -8.91 3.70 -18.64
C THR A 73 -8.14 2.42 -18.89
N THR A 74 -7.61 2.19 -20.11
CA THR A 74 -6.72 1.05 -20.36
C THR A 74 -5.42 1.13 -19.56
N GLY A 75 -4.86 2.33 -19.39
CA GLY A 75 -3.70 2.55 -18.52
C GLY A 75 -3.99 2.24 -17.05
N LEU A 76 -5.15 2.67 -16.54
CA LEU A 76 -5.58 2.36 -15.17
C LEU A 76 -5.78 0.85 -14.96
N ARG A 77 -6.32 0.13 -15.95
CA ARG A 77 -6.44 -1.34 -15.89
C ARG A 77 -5.08 -2.03 -15.79
N TRP A 78 -4.12 -1.62 -16.63
CA TRP A 78 -2.74 -2.12 -16.54
C TRP A 78 -2.10 -1.79 -15.19
N GLY A 79 -2.32 -0.58 -14.67
CA GLY A 79 -1.86 -0.20 -13.34
C GLY A 79 -2.40 -1.11 -12.24
N MET A 80 -3.70 -1.43 -12.27
CA MET A 80 -4.31 -2.33 -11.28
C MET A 80 -3.80 -3.77 -11.43
N ILE A 81 -3.63 -4.27 -12.65
CA ILE A 81 -3.04 -5.60 -12.89
C ILE A 81 -1.63 -5.65 -12.29
N LEU A 82 -0.79 -4.66 -12.57
CA LEU A 82 0.58 -4.61 -12.05
C LEU A 82 0.60 -4.51 -10.51
N PHE A 83 -0.28 -3.70 -9.92
CA PHE A 83 -0.43 -3.61 -8.45
C PHE A 83 -0.82 -4.97 -7.83
N ILE A 84 -1.82 -5.66 -8.39
CA ILE A 84 -2.21 -7.00 -7.92
C ILE A 84 -1.05 -7.98 -8.08
N THR A 85 -0.31 -7.93 -9.19
CA THR A 85 0.85 -8.81 -9.36
C THR A 85 1.91 -8.56 -8.29
N SER A 86 2.19 -7.32 -7.90
CA SER A 86 3.12 -7.06 -6.79
C SER A 86 2.64 -7.64 -5.45
N GLU A 87 1.32 -7.60 -5.18
CA GLU A 87 0.76 -8.22 -3.97
C GLU A 87 0.90 -9.75 -3.99
N VAL A 88 0.73 -10.40 -5.14
CA VAL A 88 0.99 -11.85 -5.28
C VAL A 88 2.44 -12.17 -4.91
N PHE A 89 3.41 -11.39 -5.38
CA PHE A 89 4.83 -11.57 -5.03
C PHE A 89 5.12 -11.30 -3.55
N PHE A 90 4.44 -10.33 -2.94
CA PHE A 90 4.50 -10.09 -1.51
C PHE A 90 4.06 -11.34 -0.72
N PHE A 91 2.96 -11.98 -1.11
CA PHE A 91 2.52 -13.24 -0.48
C PHE A 91 3.43 -14.43 -0.78
N LEU A 92 3.98 -14.52 -2.00
CA LEU A 92 4.95 -15.55 -2.35
C LEU A 92 6.17 -15.56 -1.41
N ALA A 93 6.62 -14.40 -0.93
CA ALA A 93 7.69 -14.33 0.05
C ALA A 93 7.35 -15.02 1.38
N PHE A 94 6.10 -14.90 1.87
CA PHE A 94 5.65 -15.59 3.08
C PHE A 94 5.51 -17.11 2.86
N PHE A 95 4.98 -17.52 1.71
CA PHE A 95 4.94 -18.95 1.36
C PHE A 95 6.35 -19.53 1.25
N TRP A 96 7.27 -18.79 0.67
CA TRP A 96 8.66 -19.21 0.60
C TRP A 96 9.28 -19.37 1.99
N ALA A 97 9.09 -18.41 2.89
CA ALA A 97 9.54 -18.52 4.28
C ALA A 97 8.93 -19.74 5.01
N PHE A 98 7.64 -20.02 4.77
CA PHE A 98 6.96 -21.20 5.31
C PHE A 98 7.50 -22.52 4.76
N PHE A 99 7.71 -22.64 3.44
CA PHE A 99 8.26 -23.86 2.85
C PHE A 99 9.71 -24.08 3.26
N HIS A 100 10.50 -23.01 3.38
CA HIS A 100 11.86 -23.10 3.87
C HIS A 100 11.92 -23.67 5.30
N SER A 101 11.05 -23.21 6.20
CA SER A 101 11.03 -23.67 7.59
C SER A 101 10.40 -25.06 7.77
N SER A 102 9.37 -25.41 6.97
CA SER A 102 8.66 -26.68 7.10
C SER A 102 9.32 -27.86 6.39
N LEU A 103 9.97 -27.65 5.24
CA LEU A 103 10.62 -28.73 4.48
C LEU A 103 11.98 -29.13 5.07
N THR A 104 12.68 -28.18 5.69
CA THR A 104 13.96 -28.41 6.36
C THR A 104 13.90 -27.86 7.78
N PRO A 105 13.18 -28.53 8.70
CA PRO A 105 13.06 -28.08 10.08
C PRO A 105 14.43 -28.05 10.76
N SER A 106 14.70 -26.97 11.50
CA SER A 106 15.96 -26.82 12.23
C SER A 106 16.07 -27.84 13.36
N ILE A 107 17.31 -28.10 13.79
CA ILE A 107 17.61 -29.03 14.90
C ILE A 107 16.92 -28.56 16.20
N GLU A 108 16.84 -27.26 16.41
CA GLU A 108 16.17 -26.63 17.57
C GLU A 108 14.68 -26.97 17.64
N LEU A 109 14.03 -27.20 16.50
CA LEU A 109 12.62 -27.61 16.41
C LEU A 109 12.43 -29.13 16.54
N GLY A 110 13.51 -29.90 16.74
CA GLY A 110 13.47 -31.36 16.85
C GLY A 110 13.44 -32.09 15.51
N MET A 111 13.89 -31.45 14.42
CA MET A 111 13.96 -32.02 13.06
C MET A 111 12.61 -32.55 12.53
N ASN A 112 11.50 -32.03 13.03
CA ASN A 112 10.16 -32.46 12.63
C ASN A 112 9.26 -31.24 12.38
N TRP A 113 8.32 -31.40 11.46
CA TRP A 113 7.26 -30.44 11.21
C TRP A 113 5.89 -31.12 11.32
N PRO A 114 4.91 -30.56 12.07
CA PRO A 114 5.00 -29.35 12.90
C PRO A 114 5.93 -29.54 14.12
N PRO A 115 6.53 -28.46 14.64
CA PRO A 115 7.37 -28.52 15.82
C PRO A 115 6.58 -29.06 17.01
N LYS A 116 7.26 -29.81 17.89
CA LYS A 116 6.68 -30.22 19.17
C LYS A 116 6.54 -28.97 20.05
N GLY A 117 5.37 -28.83 20.69
CA GLY A 117 4.97 -27.64 21.44
C GLY A 117 5.95 -27.24 22.53
#